data_AF-A0A351EMF2-F1
#
_entry.id   AF-A0A351EMF2-F1
#
_cell.length_a   1.000
_cell.length_b   1.000
_cell.length_c   1.000
_cell.angle_alpha   90.00
_cell.angle_beta   90.00
_cell.angle_gamma   90.00
#
_symmetry.space_group_name_H-M   'P 1'
#
loop_
_entity.id
_entity.type
_entity.pdbx_description
1 polymer ?
#
loop_
_entity_poly.entity_id
_entity_poly.type
_entity_poly.pdbx_seq_one_letter_code
_entity_poly.pdbx_strand_id
1 'polypeptide(L)'
;MNVMELVIRGGVVATPSENAVIDVGIDAGKIVQLGGMMSGQQEIDAEGMFVLPGGVDAHVHLTSPRTGPGGDSWTDNFEIGSRAALAGGITTVGNMSFPRQGETMSQGLDRDIADGRENSLVDFFHHPVLLDPDADAVEEFRVWLKGAPKYKSLSFFPEI
;
A
#
# COMPACT_ATOMS: atom_id res chain seq x y z
N MET A 1 31.07 12.92 -11.10
CA MET A 1 29.63 12.63 -11.25
C MET A 1 29.29 11.62 -10.17
N ASN A 2 28.25 11.85 -9.38
CA ASN A 2 27.80 10.84 -8.42
C ASN A 2 27.13 9.71 -9.22
N VAL A 3 27.51 8.47 -8.92
CA VAL A 3 26.91 7.28 -9.52
C VAL A 3 25.66 6.95 -8.70
N MET A 4 24.52 6.86 -9.37
CA MET A 4 23.23 6.52 -8.75
C MET A 4 23.14 5.01 -8.53
N GLU A 5 22.29 4.53 -7.62
CA GLU A 5 22.04 3.09 -7.45
C GLU A 5 21.39 2.47 -8.70
N LEU A 6 20.35 3.11 -9.22
CA LEU A 6 19.60 2.66 -10.39
C LEU A 6 19.33 3.82 -11.35
N VAL A 7 19.46 3.57 -12.65
CA VAL A 7 18.97 4.46 -13.70
C VAL A 7 18.03 3.71 -14.64
N ILE A 8 16.85 4.29 -14.89
CA ILE A 8 15.93 3.84 -15.95
C ILE A 8 16.19 4.71 -17.18
N ARG A 9 16.49 4.09 -18.32
CA ARG A 9 16.98 4.74 -19.54
C ARG A 9 15.92 4.84 -20.62
N GLY A 10 15.84 5.99 -21.29
CA GLY A 10 15.13 6.14 -22.58
C GLY A 10 13.62 5.93 -22.54
N GLY A 11 13.02 5.83 -21.36
CA GLY A 11 11.60 5.59 -21.19
C GLY A 11 10.75 6.85 -21.37
N VAL A 12 9.49 6.65 -21.76
CA VAL A 12 8.48 7.72 -21.75
C VAL A 12 7.99 7.88 -20.31
N VAL A 13 8.58 8.83 -19.58
CA VAL A 13 8.16 9.17 -18.22
C VAL A 13 6.84 9.93 -18.30
N ALA A 14 5.79 9.36 -17.73
CA ALA A 14 4.48 9.99 -17.68
C ALA A 14 4.23 10.62 -16.31
N THR A 15 3.89 11.90 -16.34
CA THR A 15 3.39 12.63 -15.17
C THR A 15 1.93 13.00 -15.40
N PRO A 16 1.19 13.44 -14.37
CA PRO A 16 -0.18 13.92 -14.58
C PRO A 16 -0.30 15.09 -15.57
N SER A 17 0.79 15.83 -15.79
CA SER A 17 0.82 17.05 -16.61
C SER A 17 1.29 16.79 -18.03
N GLU A 18 2.32 15.96 -18.18
CA GLU A 18 3.06 15.78 -19.44
C GLU A 18 3.80 14.44 -19.51
N ASN A 19 4.17 14.06 -20.72
CA ASN A 19 5.01 12.90 -21.02
C ASN A 19 6.30 13.36 -21.69
N ALA A 20 7.44 12.81 -21.29
CA ALA A 20 8.73 13.10 -21.90
C ALA A 20 9.62 11.86 -21.96
N VAL A 21 10.44 11.75 -23.00
CA VAL A 21 11.49 10.74 -23.09
C VAL A 21 12.69 11.25 -22.30
N ILE A 22 12.86 10.74 -21.07
CA ILE A 22 13.92 11.16 -20.15
C ILE A 22 14.37 9.97 -19.30
N ASP A 23 15.63 10.02 -18.86
CA ASP A 23 16.16 9.05 -17.90
C ASP A 23 15.71 9.40 -16.47
N VAL A 24 15.56 8.38 -15.63
CA VAL A 24 15.19 8.52 -14.21
C VAL A 24 16.31 7.95 -13.33
N GLY A 25 16.91 8.80 -12.50
CA GLY A 25 17.94 8.41 -11.55
C GLY A 25 17.36 8.17 -10.15
N ILE A 26 17.67 7.03 -9.56
CA ILE A 26 17.18 6.58 -8.26
C ILE A 26 18.38 6.30 -7.33
N ASP A 27 18.28 6.82 -6.11
CA ASP A 27 19.28 6.62 -5.05
C ASP A 27 18.61 6.54 -3.68
N ALA A 28 19.00 5.58 -2.85
CA ALA A 28 18.45 5.32 -1.53
C ALA A 28 16.90 5.24 -1.52
N GLY A 29 16.33 4.56 -2.52
CA GLY A 29 14.88 4.38 -2.67
C GLY A 29 14.11 5.65 -3.08
N LYS A 30 14.80 6.71 -3.51
CA LYS A 30 14.18 7.98 -3.94
C LYS A 30 14.56 8.31 -5.37
N ILE A 31 13.62 8.91 -6.10
CA ILE A 31 13.93 9.58 -7.37
C ILE A 31 14.73 10.84 -7.03
N VAL A 32 15.98 10.91 -7.51
CA VAL A 32 16.91 12.02 -7.22
C VAL A 32 17.23 12.85 -8.45
N GLN A 33 16.95 12.34 -9.66
CA GLN A 33 17.19 13.07 -10.90
C GLN A 33 16.22 12.65 -12.01
N LEU A 34 15.79 13.62 -12.81
CA LEU A 34 15.02 13.43 -14.04
C LEU A 34 15.77 14.11 -15.20
N GLY A 35 16.15 13.34 -16.22
CA GLY A 35 16.91 13.82 -17.37
C GLY A 35 18.34 14.28 -17.05
N GLY A 36 19.02 14.80 -18.07
CA GLY A 36 20.43 15.18 -18.00
C GLY A 36 21.40 13.99 -18.00
N MET A 37 22.70 14.28 -17.89
CA MET A 37 23.72 13.24 -17.83
C MET A 37 23.74 12.57 -16.44
N MET A 38 23.61 11.25 -16.42
CA MET A 38 23.68 10.43 -15.22
C MET A 38 24.28 9.05 -15.53
N SER A 39 24.77 8.36 -14.50
CA SER A 39 25.29 6.99 -14.56
C SER A 39 24.75 6.19 -13.39
N GLY A 40 24.30 4.96 -13.63
CA GLY A 40 23.82 4.06 -12.59
C GLY A 40 24.79 2.92 -12.30
N GLN A 41 24.77 2.38 -11.07
CA GLN A 41 25.38 1.08 -10.77
C GLN A 41 24.62 -0.03 -11.50
N GLN A 42 23.29 0.12 -11.55
CA GLN A 42 22.38 -0.69 -12.36
C GLN A 42 21.66 0.22 -13.35
N GLU A 43 21.45 -0.29 -14.58
CA GLU A 43 20.71 0.42 -15.61
C GLU A 43 19.65 -0.49 -16.22
N ILE A 44 18.43 0.03 -16.36
CA ILE A 44 17.29 -0.63 -17.00
C ILE A 44 17.00 0.12 -18.30
N ASP A 45 17.02 -0.58 -19.42
CA ASP A 45 16.58 -0.05 -20.71
C ASP A 45 15.05 -0.09 -20.80
N ALA A 46 14.44 1.09 -20.96
CA ALA A 46 13.01 1.28 -21.09
C ALA A 46 12.64 1.94 -22.43
N GLU A 47 13.50 1.84 -23.46
CA GLU A 47 13.21 2.40 -24.78
C GLU A 47 11.88 1.86 -25.33
N GLY A 48 11.01 2.78 -25.76
CA GLY A 48 9.68 2.44 -26.26
C GLY A 48 8.66 2.01 -25.18
N MET A 49 9.06 2.00 -23.90
CA MET A 49 8.20 1.68 -22.76
C MET A 49 7.78 2.95 -22.00
N PHE A 50 6.67 2.85 -21.27
CA PHE A 50 6.26 3.86 -20.31
C PHE A 50 6.92 3.63 -18.96
N VAL A 51 7.37 4.71 -18.33
CA VAL A 51 7.82 4.74 -16.94
C VAL A 51 6.77 5.50 -16.15
N LEU A 52 5.98 4.75 -15.36
CA LEU A 52 4.84 5.27 -14.62
C LEU A 52 5.13 5.26 -13.11
N PRO A 53 4.49 6.13 -12.32
CA PRO A 53 4.37 5.90 -10.89
C PRO A 53 3.77 4.51 -10.65
N GLY A 54 4.26 3.82 -9.63
CA GLY A 54 3.64 2.57 -9.20
C GLY A 54 2.18 2.80 -8.80
N GLY A 55 1.31 1.85 -9.14
CA GLY A 55 -0.11 1.98 -8.87
C GLY A 55 -0.43 1.91 -7.37
N VAL A 56 -1.51 2.60 -6.98
CA VAL A 56 -2.06 2.55 -5.62
C VAL A 56 -3.42 1.88 -5.68
N ASP A 57 -3.51 0.65 -5.17
CA ASP A 57 -4.80 -0.01 -4.99
C ASP A 57 -5.35 0.35 -3.61
N ALA A 58 -6.29 1.27 -3.56
CA ALA A 58 -6.80 1.79 -2.30
C ALA A 58 -7.80 0.88 -1.59
N HIS A 59 -8.13 -0.30 -2.13
CA HIS A 59 -9.14 -1.17 -1.54
C HIS A 59 -8.82 -2.64 -1.76
N VAL A 60 -8.15 -3.24 -0.79
CA VAL A 60 -7.90 -4.69 -0.74
C VAL A 60 -8.43 -5.32 0.54
N HIS A 61 -8.59 -6.63 0.51
CA HIS A 61 -8.98 -7.46 1.65
C HIS A 61 -7.95 -8.57 1.86
N LEU A 62 -6.88 -8.24 2.57
CA LEU A 62 -5.79 -9.16 2.92
C LEU A 62 -5.90 -9.49 4.42
N THR A 63 -5.90 -10.77 4.75
CA THR A 63 -5.84 -11.23 6.15
C THR A 63 -4.85 -12.38 6.26
N SER A 64 -4.09 -12.42 7.35
CA SER A 64 -3.48 -13.67 7.79
C SER A 64 -4.54 -14.78 7.90
N PRO A 65 -4.20 -16.02 7.50
CA PRO A 65 -5.10 -17.16 7.63
C PRO A 65 -5.60 -17.31 9.07
N ARG A 66 -6.91 -17.52 9.24
CA ARG A 66 -7.48 -17.84 10.56
C ARG A 66 -7.09 -19.27 10.91
N THR A 67 -6.39 -19.45 12.02
CA THR A 67 -6.09 -20.79 12.56
C THR A 67 -7.20 -21.20 13.52
N GLY A 68 -8.00 -22.19 13.14
CA GLY A 68 -9.08 -22.75 13.96
C GLY A 68 -10.26 -23.31 13.15
N PRO A 69 -11.14 -24.14 13.74
CA PRO A 69 -12.30 -24.70 13.05
C PRO A 69 -13.27 -23.59 12.58
N GLY A 70 -13.69 -23.64 11.31
CA GLY A 70 -14.73 -22.75 10.77
C GLY A 70 -14.31 -21.31 10.47
N GLY A 71 -13.01 -21.02 10.42
CA GLY A 71 -12.52 -19.70 10.01
C GLY A 71 -12.34 -19.64 8.50
N ASP A 72 -13.33 -19.12 7.76
CA ASP A 72 -13.09 -18.68 6.39
C ASP A 72 -11.92 -17.70 6.39
N SER A 73 -10.84 -18.02 5.68
CA SER A 73 -9.73 -17.10 5.45
C SER A 73 -9.68 -16.71 3.99
N TRP A 74 -9.38 -15.44 3.73
CA TRP A 74 -9.00 -15.01 2.38
C TRP A 74 -7.83 -15.87 1.90
N THR A 75 -7.85 -16.24 0.61
CA THR A 75 -6.74 -16.99 0.01
C THR A 75 -5.47 -16.14 0.00
N ASP A 76 -5.61 -14.83 -0.20
CA ASP A 76 -4.50 -13.89 -0.20
C ASP A 76 -4.31 -13.28 1.20
N ASN A 77 -3.11 -13.50 1.74
CA ASN A 77 -2.57 -12.76 2.87
C ASN A 77 -1.70 -11.59 2.37
N PHE A 78 -1.05 -10.84 3.27
CA PHE A 78 -0.17 -9.74 2.88
C PHE A 78 0.97 -10.16 1.95
N GLU A 79 1.59 -11.33 2.16
CA GLU A 79 2.69 -11.81 1.29
C GLU A 79 2.20 -12.15 -0.12
N ILE A 80 1.16 -12.98 -0.23
CA ILE A 80 0.65 -13.46 -1.53
C ILE A 80 -0.01 -12.30 -2.28
N GLY A 81 -0.83 -11.50 -1.59
CA GLY A 81 -1.52 -10.35 -2.16
C GLY A 81 -0.56 -9.27 -2.65
N SER A 82 0.47 -8.92 -1.86
CA SER A 82 1.47 -7.93 -2.29
C SER A 82 2.33 -8.43 -3.45
N ARG A 83 2.63 -9.73 -3.51
CA ARG A 83 3.32 -10.34 -4.65
C ARG A 83 2.49 -10.23 -5.93
N ALA A 84 1.18 -10.49 -5.84
CA ALA A 84 0.26 -10.32 -6.96
C ALA A 84 0.15 -8.84 -7.37
N ALA A 85 0.09 -7.92 -6.40
CA ALA A 85 0.08 -6.48 -6.63
C ALA A 85 1.31 -6.02 -7.43
N LEU A 86 2.52 -6.40 -7.02
CA LEU A 86 3.76 -6.07 -7.72
C LEU A 86 3.79 -6.62 -9.15
N ALA A 87 3.33 -7.85 -9.36
CA ALA A 87 3.26 -8.45 -10.69
C ALA A 87 2.33 -7.67 -11.64
N GLY A 88 1.32 -6.98 -11.10
CA GLY A 88 0.41 -6.10 -11.83
C GLY A 88 0.85 -4.62 -11.90
N GLY A 89 1.99 -4.25 -11.30
CA GLY A 89 2.47 -2.86 -11.26
C GLY A 89 1.88 -2.00 -10.13
N ILE A 90 1.23 -2.62 -9.13
CA ILE A 90 0.78 -1.95 -7.90
C ILE A 90 1.90 -2.01 -6.86
N THR A 91 2.30 -0.84 -6.34
CA THR A 91 3.38 -0.70 -5.36
C THR A 91 2.90 -0.22 -4.00
N THR A 92 1.59 0.06 -3.86
CA THR A 92 0.99 0.44 -2.58
C THR A 92 -0.45 -0.09 -2.48
N VAL A 93 -0.81 -0.66 -1.33
CA VAL A 93 -2.16 -1.19 -1.09
C VAL A 93 -2.85 -0.57 0.14
N GLY A 94 -4.16 -0.36 0.05
CA GLY A 94 -5.03 0.11 1.12
C GLY A 94 -5.88 -1.03 1.67
N ASN A 95 -5.49 -1.63 2.80
CA ASN A 95 -6.18 -2.79 3.35
C ASN A 95 -7.38 -2.39 4.22
N MET A 96 -8.49 -3.09 4.07
CA MET A 96 -9.63 -2.98 4.97
C MET A 96 -9.39 -3.83 6.22
N SER A 97 -9.24 -3.17 7.38
CA SER A 97 -8.91 -3.84 8.64
C SER A 97 -10.14 -4.08 9.50
N PHE A 98 -10.50 -5.35 9.64
CA PHE A 98 -11.66 -5.80 10.39
C PHE A 98 -11.25 -6.34 11.76
N PRO A 99 -11.92 -5.92 12.85
CA PRO A 99 -11.77 -6.61 14.11
C PRO A 99 -12.29 -8.05 14.00
N ARG A 100 -11.60 -8.99 14.67
CA ARG A 100 -12.11 -10.34 14.92
C ARG A 100 -13.11 -10.28 16.07
N GLN A 101 -13.86 -11.36 16.23
CA GLN A 101 -14.77 -11.49 17.36
C GLN A 101 -14.03 -11.30 18.69
N GLY A 102 -14.48 -10.34 19.49
CA GLY A 102 -13.89 -9.99 20.78
C GLY A 102 -12.76 -8.95 20.72
N GLU A 103 -12.37 -8.49 19.52
CA GLU A 103 -11.44 -7.36 19.38
C GLU A 103 -12.19 -6.03 19.27
N THR A 104 -11.59 -4.97 19.80
CA THR A 104 -11.96 -3.59 19.44
C THR A 104 -11.43 -3.24 18.04
N MET A 105 -11.90 -2.12 17.48
CA MET A 105 -11.43 -1.65 16.17
C MET A 105 -9.91 -1.42 16.17
N SER A 106 -9.36 -0.79 17.21
CA SER A 106 -7.92 -0.52 17.29
C SER A 106 -7.08 -1.80 17.43
N GLN A 107 -7.59 -2.80 18.16
CA GLN A 107 -6.92 -4.09 18.28
C GLN A 107 -6.83 -4.82 16.94
N GLY A 108 -7.92 -4.82 16.16
CA GLY A 108 -7.92 -5.38 14.81
C GLY A 108 -6.96 -4.65 13.87
N LEU A 109 -6.92 -3.31 13.95
CA LEU A 109 -5.98 -2.48 13.19
C LEU A 109 -4.52 -2.78 13.55
N ASP A 110 -4.18 -2.81 14.83
CA ASP A 110 -2.81 -3.06 15.30
C ASP A 110 -2.29 -4.43 14.87
N ARG A 111 -3.17 -5.45 14.90
CA ARG A 111 -2.86 -6.78 14.38
C ARG A 111 -2.52 -6.74 12.89
N ASP A 112 -3.36 -6.11 12.09
CA ASP A 112 -3.15 -6.09 10.63
C ASP A 112 -1.94 -5.23 10.24
N ILE A 113 -1.64 -4.16 11.00
CA ILE A 113 -0.40 -3.39 10.83
C ILE A 113 0.83 -4.26 11.13
N ALA A 114 0.79 -5.05 12.20
CA ALA A 114 1.89 -5.94 12.54
C ALA A 114 2.11 -7.00 11.45
N ASP A 115 1.03 -7.62 10.96
CA ASP A 115 1.07 -8.59 9.86
C ASP A 115 1.61 -7.97 8.56
N GLY A 116 1.11 -6.80 8.17
CA GLY A 116 1.61 -6.08 7.00
C GLY A 116 3.09 -5.73 7.11
N ARG A 117 3.58 -5.32 8.29
CA ARG A 117 5.00 -4.99 8.51
C ARG A 117 5.91 -6.21 8.38
N GLU A 118 5.43 -7.38 8.79
CA GLU A 118 6.20 -8.62 8.73
C GLU A 118 6.20 -9.21 7.32
N ASN A 119 5.06 -9.12 6.61
CA ASN A 119 4.80 -9.96 5.43
C ASN A 119 4.58 -9.20 4.11
N SER A 120 4.30 -7.89 4.12
CA SER A 120 4.01 -7.15 2.87
C SER A 120 5.29 -6.88 2.05
N LEU A 121 5.22 -7.11 0.75
CA LEU A 121 6.26 -6.78 -0.23
C LEU A 121 6.09 -5.38 -0.84
N VAL A 122 4.96 -4.72 -0.55
CA VAL A 122 4.65 -3.35 -1.00
C VAL A 122 4.39 -2.45 0.19
N ASP A 123 4.45 -1.14 -0.04
CA ASP A 123 3.95 -0.16 0.92
C ASP A 123 2.44 -0.37 1.16
N PHE A 124 1.96 -0.03 2.36
CA PHE A 124 0.56 -0.20 2.67
C PHE A 124 0.02 0.86 3.63
N PHE A 125 -1.29 1.02 3.59
CA PHE A 125 -2.07 1.77 4.56
C PHE A 125 -3.35 1.02 4.89
N HIS A 126 -4.06 1.45 5.94
CA HIS A 126 -5.23 0.75 6.44
C HIS A 126 -6.46 1.65 6.50
N HIS A 127 -7.61 1.03 6.25
CA HIS A 127 -8.94 1.53 6.53
C HIS A 127 -9.53 0.72 7.68
N PRO A 128 -9.50 1.22 8.93
CA PRO A 128 -10.12 0.50 10.04
C PRO A 128 -11.64 0.46 9.87
N VAL A 129 -12.23 -0.69 10.14
CA VAL A 129 -13.67 -0.92 10.04
C VAL A 129 -14.29 -0.98 11.43
N LEU A 130 -15.30 -0.13 11.63
CA LEU A 130 -16.17 -0.19 12.80
C LEU A 130 -17.36 -1.11 12.47
N LEU A 131 -17.36 -2.34 13.00
CA LEU A 131 -18.41 -3.32 12.72
C LEU A 131 -19.70 -3.02 13.49
N ASP A 132 -19.58 -2.81 14.80
CA ASP A 132 -20.70 -2.54 15.70
C ASP A 132 -20.51 -1.14 16.32
N PRO A 133 -21.24 -0.12 15.84
CA PRO A 133 -21.05 1.27 16.28
C PRO A 133 -21.80 1.57 17.58
N ASP A 134 -21.49 0.85 18.66
CA ASP A 134 -22.00 1.20 19.98
C ASP A 134 -21.32 2.47 20.55
N ALA A 135 -21.77 2.94 21.72
CA ALA A 135 -21.28 4.19 22.30
C ALA A 135 -19.77 4.15 22.59
N ASP A 136 -19.25 2.99 23.03
CA ASP A 136 -17.84 2.81 23.37
C ASP A 136 -16.99 2.75 22.10
N ALA A 137 -17.44 2.02 21.08
CA ALA A 137 -16.78 1.88 19.79
C ALA A 137 -16.73 3.21 19.01
N VAL A 138 -17.80 4.02 19.09
CA VAL A 138 -17.83 5.37 18.51
C VAL A 138 -16.86 6.31 19.23
N GLU A 139 -16.75 6.22 20.55
CA GLU A 139 -15.79 7.04 21.30
C GLU A 139 -14.34 6.61 21.04
N GLU A 140 -14.05 5.31 20.97
CA GLU A 140 -12.77 4.77 20.51
C GLU A 140 -12.38 5.36 19.15
N PHE A 141 -13.30 5.30 18.18
CA PHE A 141 -13.08 5.85 16.84
C PHE A 141 -12.79 7.36 16.87
N ARG A 142 -13.50 8.14 17.70
CA ARG A 142 -13.23 9.57 17.86
C ARG A 142 -11.87 9.87 18.47
N VAL A 143 -11.44 9.08 19.46
CA VAL A 143 -10.11 9.20 20.07
C VAL A 143 -9.05 8.88 19.03
N TRP A 144 -9.23 7.79 18.29
CA TRP A 144 -8.34 7.41 17.21
C TRP A 144 -8.23 8.50 16.14
N LEU A 145 -9.34 9.05 15.66
CA LEU A 145 -9.37 10.13 14.66
C LEU A 145 -8.55 11.37 15.06
N LYS A 146 -8.49 11.70 16.36
CA LYS A 146 -7.72 12.86 16.85
C LYS A 146 -6.20 12.64 16.75
N GLY A 147 -5.75 11.39 16.81
CA GLY A 147 -4.33 11.01 16.72
C GLY A 147 -3.90 10.50 15.35
N ALA A 148 -4.85 10.20 14.46
CA ALA A 148 -4.62 9.50 13.21
C ALA A 148 -4.31 10.45 12.03
N PRO A 149 -3.21 10.26 11.28
CA PRO A 149 -2.94 11.05 10.08
C PRO A 149 -3.90 10.69 8.91
N LYS A 150 -4.92 11.53 8.67
CA LYS A 150 -5.83 11.59 7.50
C LYS A 150 -6.19 10.24 6.83
N TYR A 151 -7.33 9.65 7.21
CA TYR A 151 -7.84 8.40 6.63
C TYR A 151 -9.25 8.52 6.04
N LYS A 152 -9.63 7.56 5.19
CA LYS A 152 -11.00 7.26 4.77
C LYS A 152 -11.60 6.26 5.76
N SER A 153 -12.76 6.59 6.34
CA SER A 153 -13.57 5.71 7.19
C SER A 153 -14.76 5.17 6.41
N LEU A 154 -15.01 3.87 6.50
CA LEU A 154 -16.20 3.24 5.94
C LEU A 154 -17.05 2.72 7.10
N SER A 155 -18.15 3.42 7.41
CA SER A 155 -19.16 2.95 8.36
C SER A 155 -20.18 2.13 7.59
N PHE A 156 -20.30 0.84 7.91
CA PHE A 156 -21.48 0.07 7.52
C PHE A 156 -22.50 0.21 8.63
N PHE A 157 -23.70 0.67 8.29
CA PHE A 157 -24.86 0.59 9.17
C PHE A 157 -25.61 -0.69 8.79
N PRO A 158 -25.51 -1.77 9.58
CA PRO A 158 -26.44 -2.88 9.39
C PRO A 158 -27.84 -2.38 9.80
N GLU A 159 -28.74 -2.35 8.82
CA GLU A 159 -30.21 -2.17 8.93
C GLU A 159 -30.76 -0.72 9.04
N ILE A 160 -31.41 -0.31 7.94
CA ILE A 160 -32.83 0.09 7.98
C ILE A 160 -33.64 -1.21 8.01
#